data_AF-A0A9P5NBC1-F1
#
_entry.id   AF-A0A9P5NBC1-F1
#
_cell.length_a   1.000
_cell.length_b   1.000
_cell.length_c   1.000
_cell.angle_alpha   90.00
_cell.angle_beta   90.00
_cell.angle_gamma   90.00
#
_symmetry.space_group_name_H-M   'P 1'
#
loop_
_entity.id
_entity.type
_entity.pdbx_description
1 polymer ?
#
loop_
_entity_poly.entity_id
_entity_poly.type
_entity_poly.pdbx_seq_one_letter_code
_entity_poly.pdbx_strand_id
1 'polypeptide(L)'
;MKSTFFSALSILTVFLITPSFAEPLSALEPRAKPTAADTAIAYIENSANSANINPSCFFSGQTIVQTVIKGKKYSSKKTAESALNDFKSARKCHVIAEIVGKAGVSTSTLSALDWQHVSKALAETVKGPVYVLLGKDVRSNSVWLTDEKPALKANKGVTTVEVWEIETDGSVKKTSKTKATL
;
A
#
# COMPACT_ATOMS: atom_id res chain seq x y z
N MET A 1 -30.83 -25.24 -46.52
CA MET A 1 -30.20 -25.43 -47.85
C MET A 1 -30.04 -24.07 -48.53
N LYS A 2 -28.79 -23.62 -48.74
CA LYS A 2 -28.28 -22.57 -49.67
C LYS A 2 -26.91 -22.11 -49.12
N SER A 3 -25.81 -22.75 -49.52
CA SER A 3 -25.03 -22.56 -50.76
C SER A 3 -24.05 -21.36 -50.68
N THR A 4 -22.81 -21.70 -50.32
CA THR A 4 -21.52 -21.28 -50.91
C THR A 4 -21.39 -19.94 -51.65
N PHE A 5 -20.36 -19.18 -51.30
CA PHE A 5 -19.36 -18.70 -52.27
C PHE A 5 -18.01 -18.46 -51.56
N PHE A 6 -17.05 -19.34 -51.83
CA PHE A 6 -15.63 -19.16 -51.49
C PHE A 6 -14.99 -18.32 -52.60
N SER A 7 -14.33 -17.22 -52.25
CA SER A 7 -13.44 -16.48 -53.16
C SER A 7 -12.02 -16.63 -52.64
N ALA A 8 -11.21 -17.38 -53.37
CA ALA A 8 -9.80 -17.62 -53.07
C ALA A 8 -8.97 -16.51 -53.70
N LEU A 9 -8.46 -15.61 -52.85
CA LEU A 9 -7.51 -14.57 -53.25
C LEU A 9 -6.09 -15.13 -53.09
N SER A 10 -5.42 -15.39 -54.21
CA SER A 10 -4.01 -15.81 -54.23
C SER A 10 -3.11 -14.62 -53.91
N ILE A 11 -2.48 -14.64 -52.73
CA ILE A 11 -1.50 -13.63 -52.31
C ILE A 11 -0.11 -14.10 -52.73
N LEU A 12 0.43 -13.44 -53.74
CA LEU A 12 1.80 -13.59 -54.22
C LEU A 12 2.78 -13.12 -53.14
N THR A 13 3.49 -14.05 -52.50
CA THR A 13 4.45 -13.75 -51.44
C THR A 13 5.84 -13.52 -52.05
N VAL A 14 6.27 -12.25 -52.11
CA VAL A 14 7.64 -11.89 -52.49
C VAL A 14 8.52 -11.99 -51.25
N PHE A 15 9.37 -13.02 -51.19
CA PHE A 15 10.41 -13.15 -50.16
C PHE A 15 11.58 -12.21 -50.50
N LEU A 16 11.62 -11.04 -49.85
CA LEU A 16 12.80 -10.19 -49.80
C LEU A 16 13.80 -10.80 -48.81
N ILE A 17 14.90 -11.34 -49.32
CA ILE A 17 16.03 -11.82 -48.52
C ILE A 17 16.80 -10.59 -48.06
N THR A 18 16.60 -10.16 -46.82
CA THR A 18 17.44 -9.13 -46.19
C THR A 18 18.72 -9.79 -45.65
N PRO A 19 19.91 -9.20 -45.87
CA PRO A 19 21.11 -9.64 -45.18
C PRO A 19 20.94 -9.36 -43.69
N SER A 20 20.94 -10.41 -42.89
CA SER A 20 20.95 -10.33 -41.43
C SER A 20 22.29 -9.76 -40.98
N PHE A 21 22.33 -8.45 -40.77
CA PHE A 21 23.40 -7.85 -39.98
C PHE A 21 23.20 -8.34 -38.55
N ALA A 22 24.07 -9.24 -38.10
CA ALA A 22 24.16 -9.59 -36.69
C ALA A 22 24.46 -8.31 -35.92
N GLU A 23 23.46 -7.78 -35.23
CA GLU A 23 23.64 -6.65 -34.32
C GLU A 23 24.74 -7.04 -33.32
N PRO A 24 25.71 -6.16 -33.04
CA PRO A 24 26.69 -6.42 -32.01
C PRO A 24 25.92 -6.70 -30.72
N LEU A 25 26.13 -7.90 -30.16
CA LEU A 25 25.61 -8.29 -28.85
C LEU A 25 26.01 -7.20 -27.86
N SER A 26 25.06 -6.29 -27.55
CA SER A 26 25.20 -5.36 -26.45
C SER A 26 25.62 -6.17 -25.24
N ALA A 27 26.83 -5.91 -24.75
CA ALA A 27 27.35 -6.53 -23.55
C ALA A 27 26.26 -6.42 -22.48
N LEU A 28 25.83 -7.56 -21.94
CA LEU A 28 24.85 -7.63 -20.87
C LEU A 28 25.38 -6.80 -19.70
N GLU A 29 24.90 -5.56 -19.57
CA GLU A 29 25.22 -4.74 -18.41
C GLU A 29 24.80 -5.50 -17.15
N PRO A 30 25.65 -5.55 -16.12
CA PRO A 30 25.30 -6.23 -14.89
C PRO A 30 24.05 -5.57 -14.31
N ARG A 31 22.96 -6.34 -14.19
CA ARG A 31 21.71 -5.87 -13.57
C ARG A 31 22.05 -5.32 -12.18
N ALA A 32 21.73 -4.05 -11.96
CA ALA A 32 21.86 -3.44 -10.65
C ALA A 32 21.13 -4.30 -9.61
N LYS A 33 21.75 -4.49 -8.45
CA LYS A 33 21.12 -5.23 -7.35
C LYS A 33 19.86 -4.46 -6.90
N PRO A 34 18.74 -5.16 -6.61
CA PRO A 34 17.54 -4.52 -6.09
C PRO A 34 17.86 -3.72 -4.82
N THR A 35 17.23 -2.56 -4.67
CA THR A 35 17.29 -1.80 -3.43
C THR A 35 16.48 -2.47 -2.33
N ALA A 36 16.63 -2.00 -1.09
CA ALA A 36 15.79 -2.43 0.03
C ALA A 36 14.30 -2.14 -0.23
N ALA A 37 14.00 -0.98 -0.82
CA ALA A 37 12.63 -0.61 -1.20
C ALA A 37 12.09 -1.54 -2.30
N ASP A 38 12.87 -1.82 -3.35
CA ASP A 38 12.46 -2.72 -4.44
C ASP A 38 12.17 -4.13 -3.90
N THR A 39 12.98 -4.61 -2.95
CA THR A 39 12.78 -5.92 -2.33
C THR A 39 11.47 -5.97 -1.54
N ALA A 40 11.16 -4.92 -0.77
CA ALA A 40 9.91 -4.83 -0.03
C ALA A 40 8.69 -4.71 -0.96
N ILE A 41 8.78 -3.90 -2.02
CA ILE A 41 7.72 -3.74 -3.01
C ILE A 41 7.46 -5.05 -3.74
N ALA A 42 8.51 -5.73 -4.22
CA ALA A 42 8.37 -7.03 -4.88
C ALA A 42 7.74 -8.08 -3.96
N TYR A 43 8.04 -8.05 -2.65
CA TYR A 43 7.37 -8.90 -1.67
C TYR A 43 5.88 -8.57 -1.55
N ILE A 44 5.51 -7.29 -1.51
CA ILE A 44 4.12 -6.82 -1.42
C ILE A 44 3.31 -7.22 -2.65
N GLU A 45 3.86 -6.99 -3.85
CA GLU A 45 3.20 -7.24 -5.14
C GLU A 45 3.01 -8.72 -5.45
N ASN A 46 3.79 -9.60 -4.82
CA ASN A 46 3.67 -11.03 -5.01
C ASN A 46 2.42 -11.59 -4.30
N SER A 47 1.44 -12.04 -5.09
CA SER A 47 0.18 -12.59 -4.58
C SER A 47 0.33 -13.80 -3.66
N ALA A 48 1.45 -14.54 -3.75
CA ALA A 48 1.74 -15.64 -2.84
C ALA A 48 1.90 -15.17 -1.37
N ASN A 49 2.26 -13.90 -1.16
CA ASN A 49 2.43 -13.30 0.15
C ASN A 49 1.13 -12.68 0.71
N SER A 50 0.00 -12.81 0.01
CA SER A 50 -1.26 -12.16 0.39
C SER A 50 -1.72 -12.46 1.81
N ALA A 51 -1.50 -13.67 2.33
CA ALA A 51 -1.83 -14.03 3.72
C ALA A 51 -0.95 -13.34 4.76
N ASN A 52 0.25 -12.89 4.38
CA ASN A 52 1.17 -12.16 5.25
C ASN A 52 0.95 -10.65 5.25
N ILE A 53 0.10 -10.17 4.33
CA ILE A 53 -0.18 -8.76 4.08
C ILE A 53 -1.60 -8.42 4.55
N ASN A 54 -2.57 -9.28 4.27
CA ASN A 54 -4.00 -9.01 4.47
C ASN A 54 -4.55 -9.75 5.70
N PRO A 55 -5.43 -9.11 6.49
CA PRO A 55 -5.87 -7.72 6.35
C PRO A 55 -4.77 -6.74 6.77
N SER A 56 -4.79 -5.52 6.22
CA SER A 56 -3.73 -4.51 6.49
C SER A 56 -4.23 -3.36 7.34
N CYS A 57 -3.30 -2.80 8.11
CA CYS A 57 -3.51 -1.63 8.95
C CYS A 57 -2.64 -0.46 8.54
N PHE A 58 -3.29 0.69 8.31
CA PHE A 58 -2.65 1.99 8.10
C PHE A 58 -2.87 2.87 9.32
N PHE A 59 -1.97 3.80 9.56
CA PHE A 59 -2.09 4.72 10.69
C PHE A 59 -1.46 6.08 10.41
N SER A 60 -2.04 7.15 10.95
CA SER A 60 -1.47 8.49 10.82
C SER A 60 -2.00 9.46 11.88
N GLY A 61 -1.21 10.48 12.18
CA GLY A 61 -1.62 11.60 13.00
C GLY A 61 -1.58 11.36 14.51
N GLN A 62 -2.15 12.33 15.23
CA GLN A 62 -2.12 12.42 16.68
C GLN A 62 -3.41 13.04 17.23
N THR A 63 -3.70 12.80 18.50
CA THR A 63 -4.81 13.43 19.22
C THR A 63 -4.30 14.00 20.53
N ILE A 64 -4.76 15.20 20.88
CA ILE A 64 -4.62 15.74 22.24
C ILE A 64 -5.73 15.13 23.09
N VAL A 65 -5.35 14.24 23.99
CA VAL A 65 -6.24 13.56 24.93
C VAL A 65 -6.36 14.39 26.20
N GLN A 66 -7.58 14.61 26.66
CA GLN A 66 -7.91 15.27 27.91
C GLN A 66 -8.32 14.24 28.96
N THR A 67 -7.60 14.21 30.08
CA THR A 67 -7.94 13.36 31.23
C THR A 67 -8.27 14.22 32.44
N VAL A 68 -9.17 13.73 33.29
CA VAL A 68 -9.51 14.40 34.56
C VAL A 68 -8.94 13.58 35.70
N ILE A 69 -7.98 14.13 36.43
CA ILE A 69 -7.37 13.48 37.60
C ILE A 69 -7.62 14.40 38.80
N LYS A 70 -8.37 13.90 39.81
CA LYS A 70 -8.74 14.65 41.01
C LYS A 70 -9.39 16.01 40.68
N GLY A 71 -10.30 16.04 39.70
CA GLY A 71 -11.02 17.25 39.27
C GLY A 71 -10.20 18.23 38.41
N LYS A 72 -8.90 17.97 38.17
CA LYS A 72 -8.06 18.79 37.29
C LYS A 72 -7.95 18.17 35.90
N LYS A 73 -8.05 18.99 34.85
CA LYS A 73 -7.88 18.58 33.45
C LYS A 73 -6.39 18.56 33.08
N TYR A 74 -5.94 17.46 32.49
CA TYR A 74 -4.60 17.28 31.94
C TYR A 74 -4.71 17.00 30.45
N SER A 75 -3.75 17.51 29.67
CA SER A 75 -3.65 17.22 28.24
C SER A 75 -2.39 16.41 27.97
N SER A 76 -2.54 15.35 27.18
CA SER A 76 -1.43 14.52 26.73
C SER A 76 -1.57 14.21 25.25
N LYS A 77 -0.46 14.16 24.52
CA LYS A 77 -0.45 13.75 23.12
C LYS A 77 -0.48 12.23 23.01
N LYS A 78 -1.42 11.69 22.25
CA LYS A 78 -1.48 10.28 21.86
C LYS A 78 -1.34 10.16 20.35
N THR A 79 -0.32 9.46 19.86
CA THR A 79 -0.11 9.25 18.41
C THR A 79 -0.85 8.00 17.94
N ALA A 80 -1.24 7.93 16.67
CA ALA A 80 -1.80 6.72 16.08
C ALA A 80 -0.84 5.52 16.24
N GLU A 81 0.47 5.76 16.04
CA GLU A 81 1.52 4.77 16.27
C GLU A 81 1.51 4.21 17.70
N SER A 82 1.36 5.07 18.72
CA SER A 82 1.34 4.61 20.13
C SER A 82 0.15 3.72 20.46
N ALA A 83 -0.95 3.83 19.71
CA ALA A 83 -2.16 3.00 19.87
C ALA A 83 -2.20 1.80 18.91
N LEU A 84 -1.20 1.67 18.03
CA LEU A 84 -1.21 0.73 16.92
C LEU A 84 -1.17 -0.73 17.37
N ASN A 85 -0.43 -1.05 18.42
CA ASN A 85 -0.30 -2.43 18.88
C ASN A 85 -1.63 -3.02 19.37
N ASP A 86 -2.37 -2.26 20.18
CA ASP A 86 -3.68 -2.69 20.65
C ASP A 86 -4.68 -2.76 19.48
N PHE A 87 -4.63 -1.76 18.60
CA PHE A 87 -5.50 -1.68 17.43
C PHE A 87 -5.29 -2.86 16.47
N LYS A 88 -4.04 -3.16 16.13
CA LYS A 88 -3.72 -4.24 15.19
C LYS A 88 -4.06 -5.62 15.76
N SER A 89 -3.85 -5.82 17.06
CA SER A 89 -4.24 -7.05 17.75
C SER A 89 -5.75 -7.27 17.69
N ALA A 90 -6.54 -6.23 17.99
CA ALA A 90 -8.00 -6.29 17.94
C ALA A 90 -8.59 -6.49 16.53
N ARG A 91 -7.83 -6.19 15.47
CA ARG A 91 -8.25 -6.34 14.07
C ARG A 91 -7.53 -7.46 13.32
N LYS A 92 -6.56 -8.11 13.96
CA LYS A 92 -5.71 -9.17 13.38
C LYS A 92 -5.13 -8.75 12.03
N CYS A 93 -4.65 -7.51 11.93
CA CYS A 93 -4.11 -6.93 10.71
C CYS A 93 -2.59 -6.76 10.77
N HIS A 94 -1.98 -6.62 9.59
CA HIS A 94 -0.54 -6.41 9.43
C HIS A 94 -0.22 -4.96 9.14
N VAL A 95 0.86 -4.45 9.75
CA VAL A 95 1.36 -3.11 9.52
C VAL A 95 2.60 -3.15 8.65
N ILE A 96 2.87 -2.07 7.90
CA ILE A 96 3.92 -2.03 6.90
C ILE A 96 5.31 -2.45 7.42
N ALA A 97 5.67 -2.08 8.65
CA ALA A 97 6.96 -2.45 9.24
C ALA A 97 7.12 -3.97 9.43
N GLU A 98 6.04 -4.69 9.75
CA GLU A 98 6.06 -6.16 9.86
C GLU A 98 6.19 -6.81 8.49
N ILE A 99 5.51 -6.25 7.49
CA ILE A 99 5.54 -6.74 6.10
C ILE A 99 6.95 -6.57 5.52
N VAL A 100 7.57 -5.41 5.72
CA VAL A 100 8.97 -5.13 5.36
C VAL A 100 9.92 -6.10 6.05
N GLY A 101 9.72 -6.38 7.35
CA GLY A 101 10.52 -7.37 8.07
C GLY A 101 10.38 -8.79 7.49
N LYS A 102 9.16 -9.20 7.10
CA LYS A 102 8.93 -10.48 6.43
C LYS A 102 9.55 -10.57 5.03
N ALA A 103 9.74 -9.44 4.35
CA ALA A 103 10.47 -9.36 3.09
C ALA A 103 11.99 -9.54 3.27
N GLY A 104 12.48 -9.69 4.51
CA GLY A 104 13.91 -9.77 4.82
C GLY A 104 14.62 -8.41 4.77
N VAL A 105 13.86 -7.32 4.80
CA VAL A 105 14.39 -5.95 4.73
C VAL A 105 14.42 -5.34 6.13
N SER A 106 15.56 -4.75 6.49
CA SER A 106 15.67 -4.00 7.74
C SER A 106 14.94 -2.65 7.61
N THR A 107 14.11 -2.32 8.59
CA THR A 107 13.38 -1.04 8.61
C THR A 107 14.32 0.18 8.68
N SER A 108 15.52 0.00 9.27
CA SER A 108 16.53 1.05 9.41
C SER A 108 17.25 1.42 8.11
N THR A 109 17.14 0.60 7.06
CA THR A 109 17.79 0.86 5.76
C THR A 109 16.90 1.65 4.79
N LEU A 110 15.65 1.90 5.15
CA LEU A 110 14.70 2.63 4.31
C LEU A 110 14.70 4.12 4.67
N SER A 111 14.90 4.97 3.67
CA SER A 111 14.71 6.41 3.79
C SER A 111 13.22 6.76 3.95
N ALA A 112 12.92 8.01 4.29
CA ALA A 112 11.53 8.49 4.33
C ALA A 112 10.82 8.35 2.98
N LEU A 113 11.53 8.56 1.88
CA LEU A 113 11.00 8.40 0.53
C LEU A 113 10.74 6.92 0.20
N ASP A 114 11.64 6.03 0.64
CA ASP A 114 11.43 4.59 0.49
C ASP A 114 10.19 4.13 1.26
N TRP A 115 10.03 4.59 2.50
CA TRP A 115 8.82 4.32 3.29
C TRP A 115 7.55 4.80 2.60
N GLN A 116 7.58 5.99 1.99
CA GLN A 116 6.45 6.52 1.22
C GLN A 116 6.13 5.62 0.02
N HIS A 117 7.14 5.20 -0.76
CA HIS A 117 6.94 4.32 -1.91
C HIS A 117 6.42 2.93 -1.51
N VAL A 118 7.01 2.31 -0.48
CA VAL A 118 6.57 1.00 0.02
C VAL A 118 5.14 1.09 0.56
N SER A 119 4.78 2.20 1.24
CA SER A 119 3.43 2.36 1.79
C SER A 119 2.39 2.58 0.71
N LYS A 120 2.74 3.33 -0.33
CA LYS A 120 1.91 3.47 -1.52
C LYS A 120 1.71 2.12 -2.22
N ALA A 121 2.77 1.36 -2.46
CA ALA A 121 2.69 0.03 -3.09
C ALA A 121 1.81 -0.94 -2.26
N LEU A 122 1.91 -0.87 -0.93
CA LEU A 122 1.01 -1.59 -0.03
C LEU A 122 -0.45 -1.19 -0.29
N ALA A 123 -0.77 0.11 -0.22
CA ALA A 123 -2.12 0.62 -0.46
C ALA A 123 -2.69 0.23 -1.86
N GLU A 124 -1.85 0.18 -2.89
CA GLU A 124 -2.24 -0.22 -4.25
C GLU A 124 -2.50 -1.73 -4.39
N THR A 125 -1.89 -2.55 -3.52
CA THR A 125 -1.89 -4.01 -3.67
C THR A 125 -2.81 -4.75 -2.70
N VAL A 126 -3.08 -4.18 -1.52
CA VAL A 126 -3.89 -4.84 -0.47
C VAL A 126 -5.26 -5.26 -0.96
N LYS A 127 -5.76 -6.35 -0.39
CA LYS A 127 -7.06 -6.95 -0.76
C LYS A 127 -7.88 -7.26 0.47
N GLY A 128 -9.20 -7.27 0.31
CA GLY A 128 -10.11 -7.55 1.41
C GLY A 128 -10.27 -6.36 2.36
N PRO A 129 -10.49 -6.60 3.67
CA PRO A 129 -10.71 -5.53 4.63
C PRO A 129 -9.41 -4.80 4.97
N VAL A 130 -9.49 -3.47 4.98
CA VAL A 130 -8.42 -2.55 5.40
C VAL A 130 -8.90 -1.75 6.61
N TYR A 131 -8.02 -1.60 7.59
CA TYR A 131 -8.29 -0.83 8.80
C TYR A 131 -7.36 0.37 8.89
N VAL A 132 -7.91 1.52 9.26
CA VAL A 132 -7.16 2.77 9.32
C VAL A 132 -7.33 3.37 10.71
N LEU A 133 -6.22 3.63 11.39
CA LEU A 133 -6.20 4.28 12.70
C LEU A 133 -5.68 5.71 12.59
N LEU A 134 -6.50 6.69 12.92
CA LEU A 134 -6.17 8.10 12.79
C LEU A 134 -6.19 8.83 14.14
N GLY A 135 -5.30 9.81 14.27
CA GLY A 135 -5.51 10.90 15.23
C GLY A 135 -6.47 11.96 14.69
N LYS A 136 -6.96 12.85 15.56
CA LYS A 136 -7.78 14.00 15.16
C LYS A 136 -7.00 15.04 14.35
N ASP A 137 -5.67 15.10 14.55
CA ASP A 137 -4.74 15.93 13.82
C ASP A 137 -3.89 15.05 12.88
N VAL A 138 -4.25 15.06 11.60
CA VAL A 138 -3.49 14.45 10.50
C VAL A 138 -2.94 15.57 9.64
N ARG A 139 -1.60 15.66 9.57
CA ARG A 139 -0.92 16.71 8.79
C ARG A 139 -1.23 16.57 7.31
N SER A 140 -1.45 17.70 6.62
CA SER A 140 -1.82 17.73 5.19
C SER A 140 -0.81 17.06 4.26
N ASN A 141 0.46 16.99 4.66
CA ASN A 141 1.55 16.34 3.92
C ASN A 141 1.91 14.95 4.47
N SER A 142 1.06 14.33 5.29
CA SER A 142 1.31 12.97 5.76
C SER A 142 1.16 11.97 4.61
N VAL A 143 1.98 10.92 4.58
CA VAL A 143 1.91 9.80 3.61
C VAL A 143 0.49 9.24 3.47
N TRP A 144 -0.27 9.16 4.57
CA TRP A 144 -1.68 8.79 4.55
C TRP A 144 -2.52 9.63 3.56
N LEU A 145 -2.40 10.96 3.60
CA LEU A 145 -3.23 11.86 2.78
C LEU A 145 -2.70 12.00 1.35
N THR A 146 -1.39 11.98 1.17
CA THR A 146 -0.74 12.22 -0.12
C THR A 146 -0.65 10.97 -0.99
N ASP A 147 -0.53 9.78 -0.39
CA ASP A 147 -0.20 8.55 -1.12
C ASP A 147 -1.15 7.39 -0.79
N GLU A 148 -1.27 7.00 0.49
CA GLU A 148 -1.99 5.78 0.88
C GLU A 148 -3.50 5.89 0.63
N LYS A 149 -4.13 6.97 1.08
CA LYS A 149 -5.57 7.19 0.89
C LYS A 149 -5.97 7.22 -0.59
N PRO A 150 -5.35 8.02 -1.48
CA PRO A 150 -5.71 8.01 -2.89
C PRO A 150 -5.44 6.65 -3.55
N ALA A 151 -4.35 5.96 -3.19
CA ALA A 151 -4.07 4.60 -3.67
C ALA A 151 -5.15 3.59 -3.24
N LEU A 152 -5.54 3.57 -1.96
CA LEU A 152 -6.60 2.71 -1.43
C LEU A 152 -7.95 3.00 -2.12
N LYS A 153 -8.24 4.27 -2.43
CA LYS A 153 -9.46 4.65 -3.15
C LYS A 153 -9.49 4.10 -4.57
N ALA A 154 -8.33 4.06 -5.25
CA ALA A 154 -8.21 3.53 -6.60
C ALA A 154 -8.16 1.98 -6.63
N ASN A 155 -7.79 1.35 -5.52
CA ASN A 155 -7.61 -0.09 -5.42
C ASN A 155 -8.95 -0.84 -5.32
N LYS A 156 -9.29 -1.57 -6.40
CA LYS A 156 -10.52 -2.38 -6.50
C LYS A 156 -10.48 -3.71 -5.73
N GLY A 157 -9.30 -4.11 -5.24
CA GLY A 157 -9.13 -5.32 -4.43
C GLY A 157 -9.60 -5.15 -2.98
N VAL A 158 -9.73 -3.92 -2.52
CA VAL A 158 -10.22 -3.58 -1.18
C VAL A 158 -11.73 -3.77 -1.12
N THR A 159 -12.20 -4.59 -0.19
CA THR A 159 -13.65 -4.88 -0.03
C THR A 159 -14.31 -3.94 0.97
N THR A 160 -13.59 -3.56 2.03
CA THR A 160 -14.07 -2.62 3.04
C THR A 160 -12.91 -1.80 3.58
N VAL A 161 -13.17 -0.53 3.88
CA VAL A 161 -12.25 0.30 4.64
C VAL A 161 -12.94 0.80 5.89
N GLU A 162 -12.39 0.42 7.04
CA GLU A 162 -12.85 0.91 8.32
C GLU A 162 -11.90 1.95 8.88
N VAL A 163 -12.41 3.17 9.03
CA VAL A 163 -11.66 4.26 9.66
C VAL A 163 -12.04 4.35 11.13
N TRP A 164 -11.01 4.36 11.96
CA TRP A 164 -11.09 4.48 13.42
C TRP A 164 -10.27 5.69 13.86
N GLU A 165 -10.77 6.42 14.84
CA GLU A 165 -10.12 7.61 15.37
C GLU A 165 -9.83 7.49 16.86
N ILE A 166 -8.69 8.04 17.27
CA ILE A 166 -8.39 8.32 18.67
C ILE A 166 -9.17 9.57 19.08
N GLU A 167 -10.13 9.40 19.97
CA GLU A 167 -10.94 10.47 20.54
C GLU A 167 -10.18 11.28 21.59
N THR A 168 -10.72 12.45 21.94
CA THR A 168 -10.12 13.33 22.97
C THR A 168 -10.18 12.74 24.37
N ASP A 169 -11.00 11.71 24.61
CA ASP A 169 -11.00 10.92 25.85
C ASP A 169 -9.94 9.80 25.84
N GLY A 170 -9.21 9.63 24.71
CA GLY A 170 -8.18 8.62 24.51
C GLY A 170 -8.71 7.27 24.02
N SER A 171 -10.03 7.10 23.91
CA SER A 171 -10.67 5.91 23.34
C SER A 171 -10.48 5.85 21.82
N VAL A 172 -10.57 4.64 21.25
CA VAL A 172 -10.51 4.42 19.80
C VAL A 172 -11.89 4.02 19.32
N LYS A 173 -12.49 4.79 18.41
CA LYS A 173 -13.87 4.58 17.93
C LYS A 173 -13.94 4.57 16.40
N LYS A 174 -14.79 3.70 15.84
CA LYS A 174 -15.09 3.69 14.40
C LYS A 174 -15.82 4.98 14.06
N THR A 175 -15.46 5.60 12.94
CA THR A 175 -16.00 6.90 12.57
C THR A 175 -16.36 6.95 11.08
N SER A 176 -17.38 7.75 10.77
CA SER A 176 -17.78 8.11 9.39
C SER A 176 -17.42 9.55 9.03
N LYS A 177 -16.86 10.32 9.97
CA LYS A 177 -16.90 11.80 9.96
C LYS A 177 -15.61 12.48 9.50
N THR A 178 -14.67 11.76 8.92
CA THR A 178 -13.29 12.26 8.78
C THR A 178 -12.99 12.73 7.36
N LYS A 179 -12.10 13.72 7.19
CA LYS A 179 -11.50 14.04 5.88
C LYS A 179 -10.72 12.87 5.27
N ALA A 180 -10.57 11.79 6.00
CA ALA A 180 -9.87 10.57 5.64
C ALA A 180 -10.79 9.41 5.22
N THR A 181 -12.11 9.57 5.23
CA THR A 181 -13.01 8.60 4.61
C THR A 181 -12.74 8.56 3.09
N LEU A 182 -12.66 7.35 2.51
CA LEU A 182 -12.36 7.14 1.08
C LEU A 182 -13.43 7.72 0.16
#